data_AF-A0A4S2F6A5-F1
#
_entry.id   AF-A0A4S2F6A5-F1
#
_cell.length_a   1.000
_cell.length_b   1.000
_cell.length_c   1.000
_cell.angle_alpha   90.00
_cell.angle_beta   90.00
_cell.angle_gamma   90.00
#
_symmetry.space_group_name_H-M   'P 1'
#
loop_
_entity.id
_entity.type
_entity.pdbx_description
1 polymer ?
#
loop_
_entity_poly.entity_id
_entity_poly.type
_entity_poly.pdbx_seq_one_letter_code
_entity_poly.pdbx_strand_id
1 'polypeptide(L)'
;MLNIQSEANRCLQCKIPRCRTGCPISTPIPQAIALFKLGKLQEAAQMLFDNNPLSLVCAIVCDHDKQCEGHCVKGIKESPVEWGSIERFISDTYLERVQIEKAPSTGKSVAVIGSGPAGMSAAIELIRRGHEVTVFEAQSEIGGMLRYGIPEFRLPKSILDRYAKKMKAAGIRFRLHTAVGSSITIEDMLRDGYQAVLISSGLWRAQALRVPGETLPNVCYGIHYLASPKSFEIGNRLAVIGTGNTAIDVARTALHQGVSYVTLYARRAQSNADPKERELALLEGAEFKSQMQISRITKDGPMFKAVRLDEQGQIVEIEETEQLEPADFTIIAASQGPKSKLIHTTPGLEGNARGLLKVDENSRTTVEGVFGAGDVVYGGKTVVEAVADAKKAVQAIDEYLKTKE
;
A
#
# COMPACT_ATOMS: atom_id res chain seq x y z
N MET A 1 -20.08 20.87 1.64
CA MET A 1 -20.40 19.51 2.10
C MET A 1 -21.24 18.85 1.01
N LEU A 2 -20.73 17.81 0.35
CA LEU A 2 -21.59 16.97 -0.49
C LEU A 2 -22.71 16.41 0.39
N ASN A 3 -23.96 16.54 -0.06
CA ASN A 3 -25.04 15.79 0.54
C ASN A 3 -24.89 14.33 0.08
N ILE A 4 -24.38 13.45 0.95
CA ILE A 4 -24.09 12.05 0.65
C ILE A 4 -25.33 11.31 0.14
N GLN A 5 -26.53 11.66 0.63
CA GLN A 5 -27.77 11.09 0.11
C GLN A 5 -28.06 11.55 -1.33
N SER A 6 -27.82 12.83 -1.64
CA SER A 6 -27.91 13.34 -3.01
C SER A 6 -26.95 12.62 -3.94
N GLU A 7 -25.73 12.35 -3.48
CA GLU A 7 -24.73 11.63 -4.27
C GLU A 7 -25.13 10.17 -4.51
N ALA A 8 -25.58 9.47 -3.46
CA ALA A 8 -26.12 8.12 -3.58
C ALA A 8 -27.32 8.03 -4.55
N ASN A 9 -28.14 9.08 -4.61
CA ASN A 9 -29.27 9.17 -5.54
C ASN A 9 -28.86 9.29 -7.01
N ARG A 10 -27.62 9.69 -7.32
CA ARG A 10 -27.09 9.72 -8.69
C ARG A 10 -26.79 8.33 -9.24
N CYS A 11 -26.70 7.30 -8.39
CA CYS A 11 -26.46 5.94 -8.82
C CYS A 11 -27.61 5.39 -9.67
N LEU A 12 -27.29 4.97 -10.90
CA LEU A 12 -28.25 4.47 -11.88
C LEU A 12 -28.75 3.03 -11.59
N GLN A 13 -28.20 2.35 -10.58
CA GLN A 13 -28.49 0.93 -10.29
C GLN A 13 -28.36 0.06 -11.56
N CYS A 14 -27.21 0.19 -12.24
CA CYS A 14 -26.96 -0.47 -13.52
C CYS A 14 -27.14 -1.99 -13.45
N LYS A 15 -27.88 -2.56 -14.41
CA LYS A 15 -28.03 -4.01 -14.56
C LYS A 15 -26.69 -4.74 -14.73
N ILE A 16 -25.76 -4.13 -15.48
CA ILE A 16 -24.37 -4.58 -15.62
C ILE A 16 -23.47 -3.51 -14.95
N PRO A 17 -23.13 -3.68 -13.66
CA PRO A 17 -22.40 -2.66 -12.92
C PRO A 17 -20.91 -2.71 -13.23
N ARG A 18 -20.48 -1.94 -14.23
CA ARG A 18 -19.06 -1.82 -14.63
C ARG A 18 -18.16 -1.34 -13.48
N CYS A 19 -18.68 -0.57 -12.53
CA CYS A 19 -17.97 -0.17 -11.32
C CYS A 19 -17.51 -1.37 -10.47
N ARG A 20 -18.26 -2.49 -10.48
CA ARG A 20 -17.88 -3.73 -9.81
C ARG A 20 -16.73 -4.42 -10.55
N THR A 21 -16.78 -4.45 -11.88
CA THR A 21 -15.71 -4.99 -12.72
C THR A 21 -14.41 -4.19 -12.60
N GLY A 22 -14.51 -2.87 -12.50
CA GLY A 22 -13.36 -1.98 -12.29
C GLY A 22 -12.77 -2.01 -10.88
N CYS A 23 -13.45 -2.65 -9.92
CA CYS A 23 -12.96 -2.80 -8.55
C CYS A 23 -12.18 -4.11 -8.41
N PRO A 24 -10.89 -4.10 -8.01
CA PRO A 24 -10.08 -5.32 -7.90
C PRO A 24 -10.64 -6.39 -6.96
N ILE A 25 -11.43 -5.98 -5.96
CA ILE A 25 -12.11 -6.88 -5.02
C ILE A 25 -13.60 -7.07 -5.31
N SER A 26 -14.06 -6.61 -6.48
CA SER A 26 -15.44 -6.78 -6.95
C SER A 26 -16.51 -6.32 -5.96
N THR A 27 -16.27 -5.19 -5.28
CA THR A 27 -17.18 -4.61 -4.29
C THR A 27 -18.61 -4.50 -4.83
N PRO A 28 -19.64 -4.94 -4.08
CA PRO A 28 -21.03 -4.87 -4.49
C PRO A 28 -21.60 -3.44 -4.38
N ILE A 29 -21.02 -2.51 -5.14
CA ILE A 29 -21.26 -1.06 -5.07
C ILE A 29 -22.75 -0.71 -5.24
N PRO A 30 -23.48 -1.16 -6.29
CA PRO A 30 -24.90 -0.84 -6.42
C PRO A 30 -25.75 -1.34 -5.25
N GLN A 31 -25.45 -2.54 -4.75
CA GLN A 31 -26.17 -3.15 -3.63
C GLN A 31 -25.94 -2.36 -2.33
N ALA A 32 -24.69 -1.99 -2.05
CA ALA A 32 -24.36 -1.15 -0.90
C ALA A 32 -25.06 0.22 -0.97
N ILE A 33 -25.08 0.86 -2.14
CA ILE A 33 -25.82 2.12 -2.36
C ILE A 33 -27.33 1.91 -2.20
N ALA A 34 -27.89 0.81 -2.69
CA ALA A 34 -29.32 0.52 -2.56
C ALA A 34 -29.72 0.36 -1.09
N LEU A 35 -28.95 -0.40 -0.31
CA LEU A 35 -29.15 -0.56 1.13
C LEU A 35 -29.02 0.78 1.86
N PHE A 36 -28.00 1.58 1.51
CA PHE A 36 -27.82 2.91 2.07
C PHE A 36 -29.04 3.83 1.82
N LYS A 37 -29.57 3.83 0.60
CA LYS A 37 -30.78 4.61 0.23
C LYS A 37 -32.04 4.15 0.97
N LEU A 38 -32.12 2.87 1.36
CA LEU A 38 -33.23 2.32 2.16
C LEU A 38 -33.06 2.56 3.67
N GLY A 39 -32.03 3.30 4.10
CA GLY A 39 -31.73 3.50 5.52
C GLY A 39 -31.12 2.28 6.22
N LYS A 40 -30.78 1.23 5.46
CA LYS A 40 -30.19 -0.02 5.95
C LYS A 40 -28.67 0.07 6.07
N LEU A 41 -28.19 1.08 6.80
CA LEU A 41 -26.77 1.41 6.93
C LEU A 41 -25.94 0.23 7.47
N GLN A 42 -26.47 -0.47 8.49
CA GLN A 42 -25.78 -1.59 9.11
C GLN A 42 -25.61 -2.77 8.15
N GLU A 43 -26.64 -3.12 7.37
CA GLU A 43 -26.58 -4.18 6.36
C GLU A 43 -25.59 -3.82 5.24
N ALA A 44 -25.61 -2.57 4.77
CA ALA A 44 -24.67 -2.08 3.77
C ALA A 44 -23.22 -2.19 4.27
N ALA A 45 -22.98 -1.77 5.51
CA ALA A 45 -21.65 -1.75 6.07
C ALA A 45 -21.09 -3.14 6.39
N GLN A 46 -21.93 -4.04 6.93
CA GLN A 46 -21.56 -5.44 7.12
C GLN A 46 -21.18 -6.07 5.78
N MET A 47 -21.98 -5.87 4.72
CA MET A 47 -21.67 -6.36 3.37
C MET A 47 -20.33 -5.84 2.85
N LEU A 48 -20.03 -4.55 3.06
CA LEU A 48 -18.75 -3.96 2.66
C LEU A 48 -17.58 -4.55 3.47
N PHE A 49 -17.73 -4.71 4.78
CA PHE A 49 -16.70 -5.28 5.64
C PHE A 49 -16.44 -6.76 5.31
N ASP A 50 -17.49 -7.54 5.08
CA ASP A 50 -17.39 -8.94 4.66
C ASP A 50 -16.68 -9.07 3.31
N ASN A 51 -16.89 -8.11 2.41
CA ASN A 51 -16.16 -8.09 1.16
C ASN A 51 -14.74 -7.52 1.30
N ASN A 52 -14.51 -6.55 2.15
CA ASN A 52 -13.21 -5.91 2.32
C ASN A 52 -13.10 -5.42 3.76
N PRO A 53 -12.35 -6.12 4.63
CA PRO A 53 -12.21 -5.68 6.02
C PRO A 53 -11.51 -4.32 6.14
N LEU A 54 -10.78 -3.89 5.10
CA LEU A 54 -10.14 -2.57 5.00
C LEU A 54 -10.95 -1.57 4.14
N SER A 55 -12.27 -1.73 4.00
CA SER A 55 -13.12 -0.86 3.17
C SER A 55 -12.96 0.62 3.50
N LEU A 56 -12.83 0.99 4.78
CA LEU A 56 -12.60 2.38 5.18
C LEU A 56 -11.27 2.92 4.65
N VAL A 57 -10.20 2.13 4.70
CA VAL A 57 -8.90 2.54 4.16
C VAL A 57 -9.00 2.70 2.64
N CYS A 58 -9.58 1.71 1.95
CA CYS A 58 -9.76 1.73 0.50
C CYS A 58 -10.61 2.93 0.03
N ALA A 59 -11.67 3.26 0.75
CA ALA A 59 -12.52 4.43 0.47
C ALA A 59 -11.75 5.76 0.51
N ILE A 60 -10.62 5.80 1.21
CA ILE A 60 -9.78 6.99 1.35
C ILE A 60 -8.64 7.00 0.32
N VAL A 61 -7.97 5.86 0.10
CA VAL A 61 -6.67 5.83 -0.62
C VAL A 61 -6.70 5.13 -1.98
N CYS A 62 -7.82 4.53 -2.39
CA CYS A 62 -7.92 3.96 -3.73
C CYS A 62 -7.86 5.04 -4.82
N ASP A 63 -7.24 4.68 -5.95
CA ASP A 63 -7.31 5.45 -7.19
C ASP A 63 -8.67 5.16 -7.87
N HIS A 64 -9.72 5.78 -7.33
CA HIS A 64 -11.11 5.55 -7.75
C HIS A 64 -11.32 5.86 -9.24
N ASP A 65 -10.59 6.85 -9.76
CA ASP A 65 -10.62 7.29 -11.17
C ASP A 65 -10.09 6.22 -12.13
N LYS A 66 -9.09 5.42 -11.73
CA LYS A 66 -8.67 4.25 -12.53
C LYS A 66 -9.47 2.98 -12.23
N GLN A 67 -10.25 2.98 -11.15
CA GLN A 67 -10.99 1.82 -10.64
C GLN A 67 -12.50 2.02 -10.77
N CYS A 68 -13.24 1.91 -9.67
CA CYS A 68 -14.69 1.83 -9.69
C CYS A 68 -15.38 3.07 -10.28
N GLU A 69 -14.90 4.28 -9.96
CA GLU A 69 -15.52 5.53 -10.44
C GLU A 69 -15.20 5.76 -11.91
N GLY A 70 -13.97 5.47 -12.35
CA GLY A 70 -13.58 5.47 -13.76
C GLY A 70 -14.39 4.51 -14.64
N HIS A 71 -14.88 3.42 -14.05
CA HIS A 71 -15.74 2.45 -14.73
C HIS A 71 -17.25 2.74 -14.55
N CYS A 72 -17.62 3.82 -13.85
CA CYS A 72 -19.03 4.14 -13.65
C CYS A 72 -19.71 4.51 -14.97
N VAL A 73 -20.82 3.84 -15.30
CA VAL A 73 -21.56 4.08 -16.55
C VAL A 73 -22.04 5.54 -16.67
N LYS A 74 -22.37 6.18 -15.54
CA LYS A 74 -22.75 7.60 -15.51
C LYS A 74 -21.60 8.51 -15.96
N GLY A 75 -20.36 8.12 -15.65
CA GLY A 75 -19.13 8.80 -16.04
C GLY A 75 -18.93 8.96 -17.55
N ILE A 76 -19.70 8.25 -18.38
CA ILE A 76 -19.63 8.34 -19.85
C ILE A 76 -20.18 9.68 -20.36
N LYS A 77 -21.22 10.23 -19.70
CA LYS A 77 -21.91 11.47 -20.14
C LYS A 77 -21.82 12.60 -19.13
N GLU A 78 -21.65 12.28 -17.85
CA GLU A 78 -21.61 13.22 -16.73
C GLU A 78 -20.45 12.84 -15.80
N SER A 79 -20.31 13.51 -14.66
CA SER A 79 -19.39 13.03 -13.63
C SER A 79 -19.84 11.67 -13.07
N PRO A 80 -18.89 10.78 -12.71
CA PRO A 80 -19.22 9.51 -12.07
C PRO A 80 -19.93 9.74 -10.73
N VAL A 81 -20.41 8.64 -10.13
CA VAL A 81 -20.88 8.65 -8.74
C VAL A 81 -19.64 8.58 -7.87
N GLU A 82 -19.52 9.49 -6.89
CA GLU A 82 -18.43 9.54 -5.92
C GLU A 82 -18.59 8.41 -4.88
N TRP A 83 -18.33 7.18 -5.32
CA TRP A 83 -18.39 5.98 -4.49
C TRP A 83 -17.48 6.08 -3.27
N GLY A 84 -16.26 6.58 -3.40
CA GLY A 84 -15.32 6.69 -2.28
C GLY A 84 -15.88 7.49 -1.11
N SER A 85 -16.58 8.60 -1.40
CA SER A 85 -17.26 9.42 -0.39
C SER A 85 -18.37 8.66 0.34
N ILE A 86 -19.16 7.87 -0.40
CA ILE A 86 -20.25 7.04 0.16
C ILE A 86 -19.67 5.89 0.99
N GLU A 87 -18.70 5.16 0.44
CA GLU A 87 -18.04 4.03 1.10
C GLU A 87 -17.37 4.46 2.40
N ARG A 88 -16.72 5.64 2.39
CA ARG A 88 -16.09 6.23 3.58
C ARG A 88 -17.12 6.45 4.68
N PHE A 89 -18.24 7.09 4.37
CA PHE A 89 -19.29 7.35 5.37
C PHE A 89 -19.84 6.05 5.99
N ILE A 90 -20.15 5.06 5.13
CA ILE A 90 -20.70 3.78 5.57
C ILE A 90 -19.68 3.02 6.43
N SER A 91 -18.45 2.89 5.93
CA SER A 91 -17.40 2.10 6.57
C SER A 91 -16.86 2.74 7.84
N ASP A 92 -16.76 4.08 7.89
CA ASP A 92 -16.28 4.79 9.06
C ASP A 92 -17.24 4.64 10.25
N THR A 93 -18.54 4.80 10.00
CA THR A 93 -19.59 4.60 11.01
C THR A 93 -19.59 3.18 11.55
N TYR A 94 -19.30 2.21 10.68
CA TYR A 94 -19.34 0.80 11.02
C TYR A 94 -18.11 0.31 11.77
N LEU A 95 -16.91 0.82 11.46
CA LEU A 95 -15.68 0.40 12.13
C LEU A 95 -15.73 0.64 13.65
N GLU A 96 -16.51 1.60 14.15
CA GLU A 96 -16.71 1.75 15.60
C GLU A 96 -17.54 0.63 16.23
N ARG A 97 -18.49 0.08 15.48
CA ARG A 97 -19.50 -0.85 15.98
C ARG A 97 -19.19 -2.30 15.68
N VAL A 98 -18.38 -2.56 14.65
CA VAL A 98 -18.04 -3.92 14.22
C VAL A 98 -17.44 -4.71 15.38
N GLN A 99 -17.94 -5.92 15.53
CA GLN A 99 -17.35 -6.97 16.33
C GLN A 99 -16.88 -8.03 15.34
N ILE A 100 -15.58 -8.29 15.30
CA ILE A 100 -15.03 -9.33 14.44
C ILE A 100 -15.33 -10.65 15.15
N GLU A 101 -16.36 -11.34 14.69
CA GLU A 101 -16.79 -12.60 15.28
C GLU A 101 -15.82 -13.72 14.90
N LYS A 102 -15.35 -14.43 15.93
CA LYS A 102 -14.49 -15.61 15.78
C LYS A 102 -15.38 -16.86 15.71
N ALA A 103 -15.27 -17.63 14.63
CA ALA A 103 -15.91 -18.95 14.55
C ALA A 103 -15.35 -19.91 15.62
N PRO A 104 -16.03 -21.04 15.91
CA PRO A 104 -15.53 -22.04 16.85
C PRO A 104 -14.07 -22.41 16.58
N SER A 105 -13.30 -22.59 17.65
CA SER A 105 -11.87 -22.86 17.53
C SER A 105 -11.62 -24.09 16.67
N THR A 106 -10.77 -23.93 15.66
CA THR A 106 -10.27 -25.02 14.83
C THR A 106 -9.12 -25.77 15.51
N GLY A 107 -8.58 -25.23 16.62
CA GLY A 107 -7.34 -25.71 17.22
C GLY A 107 -6.09 -25.46 16.38
N LYS A 108 -6.22 -24.81 15.21
CA LYS A 108 -5.12 -24.56 14.28
C LYS A 108 -4.53 -23.16 14.44
N SER A 109 -3.21 -23.04 14.33
CA SER A 109 -2.51 -21.77 14.53
C SER A 109 -1.75 -21.28 13.29
N VAL A 110 -1.82 -19.97 13.03
CA VAL A 110 -1.24 -19.30 11.85
C VAL A 110 -0.38 -18.11 12.26
N ALA A 111 0.84 -18.06 11.73
CA ALA A 111 1.72 -16.90 11.82
C ALA A 111 1.55 -16.03 10.57
N VAL A 112 1.32 -14.73 10.75
CA VAL A 112 1.25 -13.75 9.65
C VAL A 112 2.44 -12.81 9.77
N ILE A 113 3.33 -12.81 8.79
CA ILE A 113 4.53 -11.97 8.76
C ILE A 113 4.22 -10.69 7.99
N GLY A 114 4.26 -9.56 8.69
CA GLY A 114 3.90 -8.23 8.20
C GLY A 114 2.45 -7.85 8.49
N SER A 115 2.23 -6.62 8.94
CA SER A 115 0.90 -6.08 9.26
C SER A 115 0.43 -5.03 8.24
N GLY A 116 0.88 -5.14 6.98
CA GLY A 116 0.35 -4.32 5.88
C GLY A 116 -1.08 -4.71 5.49
N PRO A 117 -1.62 -4.13 4.41
CA PRO A 117 -2.99 -4.42 3.96
C PRO A 117 -3.30 -5.91 3.83
N ALA A 118 -2.41 -6.65 3.17
CA ALA A 118 -2.58 -8.09 2.98
C ALA A 118 -2.57 -8.86 4.32
N GLY A 119 -1.61 -8.58 5.19
CA GLY A 119 -1.50 -9.24 6.50
C GLY A 119 -2.65 -8.93 7.45
N MET A 120 -3.10 -7.67 7.51
CA MET A 120 -4.27 -7.28 8.32
C MET A 120 -5.54 -7.97 7.82
N SER A 121 -5.75 -7.96 6.50
CA SER A 121 -6.93 -8.60 5.90
C SER A 121 -6.93 -10.10 6.12
N ALA A 122 -5.76 -10.74 5.92
CA ALA A 122 -5.61 -12.17 6.17
C ALA A 122 -5.84 -12.52 7.64
N ALA A 123 -5.29 -11.75 8.57
CA ALA A 123 -5.47 -12.00 9.99
C ALA A 123 -6.94 -11.89 10.42
N ILE A 124 -7.68 -10.90 9.90
CA ILE A 124 -9.12 -10.73 10.15
C ILE A 124 -9.90 -11.93 9.58
N GLU A 125 -9.61 -12.38 8.37
CA GLU A 125 -10.35 -13.50 7.80
C GLU A 125 -10.01 -14.85 8.42
N LEU A 126 -8.74 -15.06 8.81
CA LEU A 126 -8.32 -16.29 9.50
C LEU A 126 -8.93 -16.41 10.90
N ILE A 127 -9.00 -15.31 11.67
CA ILE A 127 -9.66 -15.34 12.99
C ILE A 127 -11.16 -15.59 12.83
N ARG A 128 -11.80 -15.01 11.81
CA ARG A 128 -13.22 -15.26 11.51
C ARG A 128 -13.51 -16.73 11.17
N ARG A 129 -12.52 -17.46 10.65
CA ARG A 129 -12.59 -18.92 10.40
C ARG A 129 -12.25 -19.78 11.63
N GLY A 130 -11.95 -19.17 12.78
CA GLY A 130 -11.70 -19.87 14.03
C GLY A 130 -10.26 -20.35 14.23
N HIS A 131 -9.31 -19.85 13.44
CA HIS A 131 -7.88 -20.12 13.65
C HIS A 131 -7.29 -19.19 14.72
N GLU A 132 -6.24 -19.64 15.40
CA GLU A 132 -5.41 -18.80 16.26
C GLU A 132 -4.42 -18.01 15.40
N VAL A 133 -4.44 -16.68 15.48
CA VAL A 133 -3.62 -15.83 14.62
C VAL A 133 -2.63 -15.00 15.43
N THR A 134 -1.35 -15.05 15.06
CA THR A 134 -0.31 -14.13 15.55
C THR A 134 0.30 -13.37 14.38
N VAL A 135 0.24 -12.04 14.44
CA VAL A 135 0.87 -11.15 13.45
C VAL A 135 2.23 -10.68 13.97
N PHE A 136 3.27 -10.94 13.20
CA PHE A 136 4.65 -10.52 13.46
C PHE A 136 4.96 -9.28 12.63
N GLU A 137 5.21 -8.14 13.28
CA GLU A 137 5.46 -6.86 12.64
C GLU A 137 6.86 -6.36 13.00
N ALA A 138 7.63 -5.95 12.00
CA ALA A 138 8.99 -5.44 12.18
C ALA A 138 9.02 -4.05 12.85
N GLN A 139 7.98 -3.25 12.63
CA GLN A 139 7.84 -1.90 13.17
C GLN A 139 7.18 -1.87 14.56
N SER A 140 7.13 -0.69 15.15
CA SER A 140 6.56 -0.43 16.49
C SER A 140 5.05 -0.50 16.56
N GLU A 141 4.39 -0.32 15.42
CA GLU A 141 2.94 -0.29 15.27
C GLU A 141 2.50 -0.96 13.97
N ILE A 142 1.24 -1.38 13.92
CA ILE A 142 0.69 -2.09 12.77
C ILE A 142 0.33 -1.16 11.60
N GLY A 143 0.10 -1.74 10.43
CA GLY A 143 -0.44 -1.06 9.25
C GLY A 143 0.53 -1.05 8.06
N GLY A 144 1.81 -1.40 8.27
CA GLY A 144 2.82 -1.42 7.22
C GLY A 144 2.85 -0.10 6.42
N MET A 145 2.82 -0.18 5.08
CA MET A 145 2.82 1.00 4.22
C MET A 145 1.63 1.95 4.45
N LEU A 146 0.50 1.48 4.99
CA LEU A 146 -0.60 2.37 5.38
C LEU A 146 -0.18 3.35 6.48
N ARG A 147 0.65 2.89 7.42
CA ARG A 147 1.15 3.70 8.54
C ARG A 147 2.41 4.47 8.16
N TYR A 148 3.39 3.79 7.58
CA TYR A 148 4.74 4.34 7.40
C TYR A 148 5.02 4.86 5.98
N GLY A 149 4.12 4.62 5.02
CA GLY A 149 4.27 5.05 3.63
C GLY A 149 3.31 6.16 3.24
N ILE A 150 2.04 6.04 3.61
CA ILE A 150 1.02 7.05 3.27
C ILE A 150 1.07 8.19 4.31
N PRO A 151 1.13 9.47 3.93
CA PRO A 151 1.13 10.58 4.91
C PRO A 151 -0.17 10.75 5.71
N GLU A 152 -0.09 11.41 6.88
CA GLU A 152 -1.24 11.68 7.78
C GLU A 152 -2.39 12.43 7.08
N PHE A 153 -2.07 13.42 6.25
CA PHE A 153 -3.07 14.23 5.54
C PHE A 153 -3.83 13.44 4.47
N ARG A 154 -3.32 12.28 4.03
CA ARG A 154 -4.02 11.36 3.12
C ARG A 154 -4.77 10.29 3.90
N LEU A 155 -4.10 9.64 4.85
CA LEU A 155 -4.67 8.57 5.67
C LEU A 155 -4.38 8.81 7.16
N PRO A 156 -5.38 9.28 7.94
CA PRO A 156 -5.24 9.50 9.37
C PRO A 156 -4.84 8.22 10.11
N LYS A 157 -3.80 8.29 10.94
CA LYS A 157 -3.26 7.09 11.63
C LYS A 157 -4.18 6.56 12.71
N SER A 158 -5.08 7.41 13.21
CA SER A 158 -6.15 7.03 14.13
C SER A 158 -7.08 5.96 13.56
N ILE A 159 -7.24 5.88 12.23
CA ILE A 159 -8.00 4.80 11.58
C ILE A 159 -7.32 3.45 11.80
N LEU A 160 -5.99 3.41 11.66
CA LEU A 160 -5.21 2.18 11.87
C LEU A 160 -5.19 1.78 13.36
N ASP A 161 -5.24 2.74 14.29
CA ASP A 161 -5.37 2.46 15.73
C ASP A 161 -6.72 1.82 16.07
N ARG A 162 -7.80 2.29 15.43
CA ARG A 162 -9.14 1.68 15.54
C ARG A 162 -9.13 0.24 15.03
N TYR A 163 -8.51 -0.01 13.87
CA TYR A 163 -8.31 -1.38 13.37
C TYR A 163 -7.52 -2.24 14.35
N ALA A 164 -6.41 -1.74 14.89
CA ALA A 164 -5.60 -2.45 15.88
C ALA A 164 -6.43 -2.86 17.10
N LYS A 165 -7.28 -1.95 17.61
CA LYS A 165 -8.19 -2.22 18.72
C LYS A 165 -9.20 -3.32 18.38
N LYS A 166 -9.83 -3.26 17.20
CA LYS A 166 -10.80 -4.27 16.75
C LYS A 166 -10.17 -5.65 16.56
N MET A 167 -8.99 -5.70 15.93
CA MET A 167 -8.25 -6.94 15.72
C MET A 167 -7.81 -7.58 17.05
N LYS A 168 -7.29 -6.78 17.99
CA LYS A 168 -6.94 -7.27 19.34
C LYS A 168 -8.17 -7.80 20.09
N ALA A 169 -9.29 -7.08 20.02
CA ALA A 169 -10.55 -7.52 20.65
C ALA A 169 -11.08 -8.84 20.07
N ALA A 170 -10.78 -9.14 18.80
CA ALA A 170 -11.10 -10.42 18.16
C ALA A 170 -10.21 -11.59 18.61
N GLY A 171 -9.13 -11.32 19.37
CA GLY A 171 -8.16 -12.31 19.80
C GLY A 171 -6.92 -12.44 18.91
N ILE A 172 -6.74 -11.56 17.91
CA ILE A 172 -5.50 -11.54 17.11
C ILE A 172 -4.36 -11.02 17.99
N ARG A 173 -3.28 -11.80 18.08
CA ARG A 173 -2.07 -11.43 18.83
C ARG A 173 -1.10 -10.69 17.93
N PHE A 174 -0.43 -9.69 18.49
CA PHE A 174 0.59 -8.92 17.77
C PHE A 174 1.93 -9.04 18.46
N ARG A 175 2.96 -9.36 17.68
CA ARG A 175 4.35 -9.33 18.10
C ARG A 175 5.08 -8.26 17.30
N LEU A 176 5.08 -7.05 17.86
CA LEU A 176 5.69 -5.86 17.26
C LEU A 176 7.22 -5.90 17.43
N HIS A 177 7.94 -5.02 16.74
CA HIS A 177 9.42 -4.99 16.76
C HIS A 177 10.09 -6.32 16.41
N THR A 178 9.40 -7.17 15.64
CA THR A 178 9.84 -8.53 15.33
C THR A 178 10.01 -8.71 13.83
N ALA A 179 11.23 -8.43 13.36
CA ALA A 179 11.60 -8.70 11.97
C ALA A 179 11.96 -10.20 11.79
N VAL A 180 11.10 -10.95 11.10
CA VAL A 180 11.32 -12.38 10.83
C VAL A 180 12.45 -12.58 9.82
N GLY A 181 13.20 -13.68 9.97
CA GLY A 181 14.45 -13.95 9.28
C GLY A 181 15.67 -13.32 9.96
N SER A 182 15.52 -12.77 11.18
CA SER A 182 16.62 -12.26 12.00
C SER A 182 16.91 -13.21 13.17
N SER A 183 16.48 -12.86 14.37
CA SER A 183 16.59 -13.70 15.56
C SER A 183 15.58 -14.86 15.58
N ILE A 184 14.57 -14.81 14.71
CA ILE A 184 13.52 -15.83 14.57
C ILE A 184 13.33 -16.07 13.08
N THR A 185 13.36 -17.34 12.66
CA THR A 185 13.14 -17.76 11.28
C THR A 185 11.76 -18.38 11.08
N ILE A 186 11.42 -18.72 9.83
CA ILE A 186 10.18 -19.43 9.51
C ILE A 186 10.25 -20.87 10.04
N GLU A 187 11.42 -21.51 10.02
CA GLU A 187 11.63 -22.84 10.60
C GLU A 187 11.32 -22.83 12.10
N ASP A 188 11.76 -21.79 12.83
CA ASP A 188 11.44 -21.63 14.24
C ASP A 188 9.93 -21.60 14.46
N MET A 189 9.19 -20.85 13.64
CA MET A 189 7.73 -20.77 13.73
C MET A 189 7.07 -22.14 13.51
N LEU A 190 7.50 -22.86 12.47
CA LEU A 190 6.96 -24.20 12.17
C LEU A 190 7.30 -25.19 13.29
N ARG A 191 8.53 -25.18 13.80
CA ARG A 191 8.98 -26.00 14.94
C ARG A 191 8.14 -25.71 16.19
N ASP A 192 7.84 -24.43 16.45
CA ASP A 192 7.14 -23.98 17.65
C ASP A 192 5.61 -24.18 17.57
N GLY A 193 5.12 -24.84 16.51
CA GLY A 193 3.74 -25.32 16.42
C GLY A 193 2.80 -24.48 15.54
N TYR A 194 3.30 -23.46 14.85
CA TYR A 194 2.53 -22.80 13.79
C TYR A 194 2.33 -23.78 12.63
N GLN A 195 1.08 -24.04 12.26
CA GLN A 195 0.76 -25.00 11.21
C GLN A 195 0.74 -24.36 9.82
N ALA A 196 0.58 -23.04 9.75
CA ALA A 196 0.76 -22.29 8.51
C ALA A 196 1.44 -20.94 8.78
N VAL A 197 2.20 -20.46 7.80
CA VAL A 197 2.86 -19.16 7.82
C VAL A 197 2.47 -18.39 6.56
N LEU A 198 1.96 -17.16 6.74
CA LEU A 198 1.70 -16.23 5.63
C LEU A 198 2.79 -15.16 5.59
N ILE A 199 3.50 -15.07 4.47
CA ILE A 199 4.45 -13.99 4.20
C ILE A 199 3.72 -12.86 3.48
N SER A 200 3.58 -11.72 4.16
CA SER A 200 2.94 -10.50 3.65
C SER A 200 3.77 -9.25 3.97
N SER A 201 5.10 -9.40 3.98
CA SER A 201 6.03 -8.36 4.44
C SER A 201 6.09 -7.11 3.56
N GLY A 202 5.54 -7.14 2.35
CA GLY A 202 5.57 -6.03 1.41
C GLY A 202 6.98 -5.70 0.87
N LEU A 203 7.15 -4.48 0.35
CA LEU A 203 8.39 -3.97 -0.24
C LEU A 203 9.00 -2.90 0.66
N TRP A 204 10.14 -3.21 1.28
CA TRP A 204 10.82 -2.30 2.23
C TRP A 204 12.28 -2.04 1.88
N ARG A 205 12.76 -2.52 0.74
CA ARG A 205 14.10 -2.23 0.25
C ARG A 205 14.01 -1.06 -0.72
N ALA A 206 14.51 0.10 -0.34
CA ALA A 206 14.66 1.21 -1.28
C ALA A 206 15.60 0.82 -2.43
N GLN A 207 15.27 1.23 -3.65
CA GLN A 207 16.12 0.98 -4.80
C GLN A 207 17.17 2.09 -4.93
N ALA A 208 18.43 1.71 -4.78
CA ALA A 208 19.57 2.60 -5.00
C ALA A 208 19.71 2.98 -6.47
N LEU A 209 20.14 4.21 -6.72
CA LEU A 209 20.47 4.68 -8.08
C LEU A 209 21.85 4.20 -8.53
N ARG A 210 22.74 3.93 -7.56
CA ARG A 210 24.15 3.56 -7.74
C ARG A 210 24.94 4.66 -8.44
N VAL A 211 24.66 5.92 -8.08
CA VAL A 211 25.40 7.09 -8.55
C VAL A 211 26.39 7.57 -7.49
N PRO A 212 27.51 8.22 -7.85
CA PRO A 212 28.41 8.81 -6.88
C PRO A 212 27.68 9.83 -5.98
N GLY A 213 28.01 9.85 -4.69
CA GLY A 213 27.43 10.76 -3.70
C GLY A 213 26.14 10.29 -3.03
N GLU A 214 25.60 9.12 -3.39
CA GLU A 214 24.40 8.56 -2.76
C GLU A 214 24.56 8.26 -1.26
N THR A 215 25.79 8.17 -0.77
CA THR A 215 26.12 7.95 0.65
C THR A 215 26.33 9.24 1.45
N LEU A 216 26.12 10.41 0.85
CA LEU A 216 26.28 11.69 1.54
C LEU A 216 25.25 11.83 2.68
N PRO A 217 25.60 12.57 3.76
CA PRO A 217 24.74 12.65 4.95
C PRO A 217 23.41 13.37 4.69
N ASN A 218 23.34 14.22 3.67
CA ASN A 218 22.12 14.90 3.23
C ASN A 218 21.38 14.16 2.10
N VAL A 219 21.55 12.84 2.03
CA VAL A 219 20.88 11.96 1.08
C VAL A 219 20.15 10.86 1.83
N CYS A 220 18.88 10.63 1.49
CA CYS A 220 18.13 9.49 2.02
C CYS A 220 17.17 8.91 0.97
N TYR A 221 16.44 7.86 1.36
CA TYR A 221 15.45 7.21 0.51
C TYR A 221 14.04 7.57 0.94
N GLY A 222 13.14 7.73 -0.04
CA GLY A 222 11.77 8.18 0.19
C GLY A 222 11.01 7.35 1.22
N ILE A 223 11.18 6.02 1.21
CA ILE A 223 10.51 5.14 2.18
C ILE A 223 11.02 5.36 3.61
N HIS A 224 12.30 5.70 3.77
CA HIS A 224 12.88 5.96 5.09
C HIS A 224 12.44 7.33 5.61
N TYR A 225 12.38 8.32 4.72
CA TYR A 225 11.83 9.64 5.03
C TYR A 225 10.36 9.54 5.46
N LEU A 226 9.50 8.92 4.66
CA LEU A 226 8.06 8.81 4.95
C LEU A 226 7.77 8.03 6.24
N ALA A 227 8.60 7.04 6.58
CA ALA A 227 8.44 6.27 7.80
C ALA A 227 8.66 7.09 9.07
N SER A 228 9.50 8.13 9.02
CA SER A 228 9.76 9.01 10.16
C SER A 228 10.27 10.39 9.71
N PRO A 229 9.40 11.22 9.10
CA PRO A 229 9.85 12.42 8.40
C PRO A 229 10.43 13.47 9.37
N LYS A 230 9.97 13.48 10.62
CA LYS A 230 10.50 14.33 11.70
C LYS A 230 11.95 14.00 12.10
N SER A 231 12.51 12.88 11.64
CA SER A 231 13.89 12.49 11.92
C SER A 231 14.90 13.11 10.95
N PHE A 232 14.45 13.90 9.96
CA PHE A 232 15.28 14.46 8.91
C PHE A 232 15.25 15.99 8.95
N GLU A 233 16.43 16.60 8.94
CA GLU A 233 16.61 18.05 8.82
C GLU A 233 16.85 18.40 7.35
N ILE A 234 15.78 18.76 6.64
CA ILE A 234 15.80 18.96 5.18
C ILE A 234 16.39 20.33 4.77
N GLY A 235 16.32 21.34 5.64
CA GLY A 235 16.63 22.72 5.27
C GLY A 235 15.51 23.36 4.45
N ASN A 236 15.86 24.27 3.55
CA ASN A 236 14.90 25.06 2.77
C ASN A 236 14.66 24.50 1.36
N ARG A 237 15.63 23.77 0.79
CA ARG A 237 15.58 23.25 -0.58
C ARG A 237 15.71 21.73 -0.62
N LEU A 238 14.67 21.05 -1.11
CA LEU A 238 14.63 19.61 -1.28
C LEU A 238 14.59 19.21 -2.75
N ALA A 239 15.52 18.34 -3.15
CA ALA A 239 15.45 17.63 -4.41
C ALA A 239 14.90 16.21 -4.22
N VAL A 240 13.82 15.87 -4.93
CA VAL A 240 13.23 14.53 -4.91
C VAL A 240 13.50 13.83 -6.24
N ILE A 241 14.22 12.71 -6.23
CA ILE A 241 14.53 11.94 -7.44
C ILE A 241 13.47 10.85 -7.64
N GLY A 242 12.52 11.09 -8.54
CA GLY A 242 11.40 10.20 -8.82
C GLY A 242 10.08 10.94 -8.92
N THR A 243 9.07 10.26 -9.48
CA THR A 243 7.76 10.86 -9.79
C THR A 243 6.57 9.95 -9.50
N GLY A 244 6.78 8.79 -8.87
CA GLY A 244 5.69 7.89 -8.47
C GLY A 244 4.99 8.35 -7.18
N ASN A 245 4.00 7.58 -6.72
CA ASN A 245 3.25 7.90 -5.50
C ASN A 245 4.14 8.23 -4.30
N THR A 246 5.21 7.44 -4.06
CA THR A 246 6.18 7.72 -3.00
C THR A 246 6.84 9.09 -3.15
N ALA A 247 7.19 9.50 -4.37
CA ALA A 247 7.84 10.80 -4.59
C ALA A 247 6.86 11.96 -4.37
N ILE A 248 5.60 11.80 -4.78
CA ILE A 248 4.54 12.77 -4.50
C ILE A 248 4.29 12.89 -3.00
N ASP A 249 4.17 11.76 -2.29
CA ASP A 249 3.99 11.75 -0.84
C ASP A 249 5.18 12.38 -0.10
N VAL A 250 6.42 12.13 -0.55
CA VAL A 250 7.63 12.79 -0.02
C VAL A 250 7.53 14.30 -0.19
N ALA A 251 7.22 14.77 -1.41
CA ALA A 251 7.18 16.19 -1.72
C ALA A 251 6.13 16.92 -0.89
N ARG A 252 4.90 16.40 -0.85
CA ARG A 252 3.81 16.96 -0.06
C ARG A 252 4.11 16.92 1.44
N THR A 253 4.71 15.83 1.94
CA THR A 253 5.12 15.75 3.36
C THR A 253 6.15 16.82 3.71
N ALA A 254 7.15 17.06 2.84
CA ALA A 254 8.15 18.11 3.05
C ALA A 254 7.53 19.52 3.05
N LEU A 255 6.61 19.81 2.11
CA LEU A 255 5.89 21.08 2.07
C LEU A 255 5.08 21.33 3.36
N HIS A 256 4.35 20.31 3.84
CA HIS A 256 3.59 20.39 5.10
C HIS A 256 4.50 20.51 6.34
N GLN A 257 5.78 20.20 6.23
CA GLN A 257 6.79 20.42 7.27
C GLN A 257 7.50 21.78 7.16
N GLY A 258 7.13 22.61 6.18
CA GLY A 258 7.66 23.97 6.03
C GLY A 258 8.88 24.09 5.13
N VAL A 259 9.24 23.04 4.37
CA VAL A 259 10.29 23.15 3.34
C VAL A 259 9.82 24.10 2.24
N SER A 260 10.62 25.14 1.95
CA SER A 260 10.19 26.24 1.09
C SER A 260 10.23 25.91 -0.41
N TYR A 261 11.22 25.13 -0.83
CA TYR A 261 11.42 24.78 -2.24
C TYR A 261 11.54 23.27 -2.37
N VAL A 262 10.57 22.65 -3.04
CA VAL A 262 10.55 21.20 -3.27
C VAL A 262 10.43 20.94 -4.75
N THR A 263 11.45 20.31 -5.34
CA THR A 263 11.47 20.01 -6.77
C THR A 263 11.59 18.51 -7.00
N LEU A 264 10.67 17.96 -7.77
CA LEU A 264 10.69 16.58 -8.23
C LEU A 264 11.39 16.48 -9.59
N TYR A 265 12.33 15.54 -9.70
CA TYR A 265 13.14 15.33 -10.88
C TYR A 265 12.84 13.98 -11.53
N ALA A 266 12.77 13.99 -12.86
CA ALA A 266 12.42 12.84 -13.65
C ALA A 266 13.23 12.75 -14.94
N ARG A 267 13.58 11.53 -15.35
CA ARG A 267 14.12 11.29 -16.70
C ARG A 267 13.08 11.51 -17.80
N ARG A 268 11.80 11.29 -17.48
CA ARG A 268 10.66 11.37 -18.41
C ARG A 268 9.54 12.19 -17.79
N ALA A 269 8.74 12.86 -18.63
CA ALA A 269 7.58 13.62 -18.17
C ALA A 269 6.46 12.71 -17.63
N GLN A 270 6.40 11.46 -18.09
CA GLN A 270 5.40 10.50 -17.62
C GLN A 270 5.62 10.16 -16.14
N SER A 271 4.54 10.23 -15.38
CA SER A 271 4.47 9.83 -13.98
C SER A 271 3.42 8.72 -13.84
N ASN A 272 3.74 7.72 -13.02
CA ASN A 272 2.80 6.66 -12.64
C ASN A 272 2.07 6.98 -11.32
N ALA A 273 2.23 8.19 -10.78
CA ALA A 273 1.50 8.61 -9.60
C ALA A 273 0.00 8.77 -9.90
N ASP A 274 -0.80 8.77 -8.85
CA ASP A 274 -2.18 9.24 -8.92
C ASP A 274 -2.19 10.69 -9.45
N PRO A 275 -2.88 10.96 -10.58
CA PRO A 275 -2.94 12.30 -11.17
C PRO A 275 -3.47 13.36 -10.20
N LYS A 276 -4.44 13.01 -9.35
CA LYS A 276 -5.03 13.91 -8.37
C LYS A 276 -4.03 14.29 -7.29
N GLU A 277 -3.27 13.31 -6.80
CA GLU A 277 -2.21 13.56 -5.81
C GLU A 277 -1.07 14.40 -6.38
N ARG A 278 -0.74 14.18 -7.66
CA ARG A 278 0.25 15.01 -8.37
C ARG A 278 -0.25 16.44 -8.54
N GLU A 279 -1.51 16.65 -8.92
CA GLU A 279 -2.10 17.99 -9.04
C GLU A 279 -2.09 18.72 -7.70
N LEU A 280 -2.48 18.05 -6.61
CA LEU A 280 -2.42 18.60 -5.26
C LEU A 280 -0.99 19.00 -4.87
N ALA A 281 0.02 18.19 -5.20
CA ALA A 281 1.42 18.55 -4.92
C ALA A 281 1.86 19.83 -5.64
N LEU A 282 1.46 20.00 -6.91
CA LEU A 282 1.75 21.23 -7.67
C LEU A 282 1.02 22.44 -7.08
N LEU A 283 -0.25 22.29 -6.67
CA LEU A 283 -1.02 23.34 -6.01
C LEU A 283 -0.45 23.74 -4.65
N GLU A 284 0.17 22.80 -3.93
CA GLU A 284 0.88 23.04 -2.67
C GLU A 284 2.25 23.70 -2.87
N GLY A 285 2.72 23.86 -4.11
CA GLY A 285 3.95 24.56 -4.45
C GLY A 285 5.13 23.67 -4.84
N ALA A 286 4.93 22.36 -5.05
CA ALA A 286 5.98 21.51 -5.58
C ALA A 286 6.27 21.85 -7.05
N GLU A 287 7.54 21.84 -7.43
CA GLU A 287 7.96 21.98 -8.82
C GLU A 287 8.24 20.62 -9.45
N PHE A 288 8.07 20.51 -10.77
CA PHE A 288 8.34 19.29 -11.51
C PHE A 288 9.26 19.56 -12.70
N LYS A 289 10.43 18.91 -12.71
CA LYS A 289 11.41 18.97 -13.79
C LYS A 289 11.61 17.59 -14.41
N SER A 290 11.22 17.44 -15.68
CA SER A 290 11.49 16.25 -16.48
C SER A 290 12.72 16.41 -17.36
N GLN A 291 13.10 15.36 -18.11
CA GLN A 291 14.27 15.36 -19.00
C GLN A 291 15.59 15.57 -18.25
N MET A 292 15.63 15.11 -17.01
CA MET A 292 16.76 15.25 -16.10
C MET A 292 17.28 13.87 -15.72
N GLN A 293 18.48 13.52 -16.19
CA GLN A 293 19.16 12.29 -15.79
C GLN A 293 20.23 12.58 -14.75
N ILE A 294 20.02 12.05 -13.54
CA ILE A 294 20.98 12.19 -12.45
C ILE A 294 22.28 11.46 -12.80
N SER A 295 23.40 12.16 -12.65
CA SER A 295 24.74 11.61 -12.87
C SER A 295 25.46 11.31 -11.56
N ARG A 296 25.34 12.22 -10.58
CA ARG A 296 25.91 12.14 -9.23
C ARG A 296 25.20 13.10 -8.28
N ILE A 297 25.46 12.95 -6.98
CA ILE A 297 24.99 13.85 -5.93
C ILE A 297 26.20 14.51 -5.27
N THR A 298 26.10 15.79 -4.97
CA THR A 298 27.10 16.55 -4.21
C THR A 298 26.51 17.05 -2.90
N LYS A 299 27.37 17.61 -2.03
CA LYS A 299 26.91 18.28 -0.81
C LYS A 299 25.96 19.45 -1.10
N ASP A 300 26.07 20.07 -2.28
CA ASP A 300 25.32 21.28 -2.66
C ASP A 300 24.07 20.94 -3.50
N GLY A 301 23.83 19.65 -3.77
CA GLY A 301 22.66 19.16 -4.53
C GLY A 301 23.00 18.11 -5.61
N PRO A 302 21.97 17.54 -6.26
CA PRO A 302 22.13 16.61 -7.36
C PRO A 302 22.64 17.28 -8.64
N MET A 303 23.46 16.55 -9.38
CA MET A 303 23.93 16.91 -10.72
C MET A 303 23.13 16.14 -11.76
N PHE A 304 22.66 16.85 -12.78
CA PHE A 304 21.87 16.28 -13.87
C PHE A 304 22.50 16.55 -15.22
N LYS A 305 22.33 15.58 -16.12
CA LYS A 305 22.50 15.75 -17.56
C LYS A 305 21.12 15.93 -18.19
N ALA A 306 20.99 16.89 -19.10
CA ALA A 306 19.77 17.07 -19.87
C ALA A 306 19.55 15.89 -20.82
N VAL A 307 18.30 15.50 -21.01
CA VAL A 307 17.91 14.35 -21.81
C VAL A 307 16.95 14.76 -22.90
N ARG A 308 17.23 14.41 -24.15
CA ARG A 308 16.26 14.54 -25.25
C ARG A 308 15.48 13.26 -25.41
N LEU A 309 14.18 13.43 -25.57
CA LEU A 309 13.23 12.34 -25.76
C LEU A 309 12.68 12.39 -27.19
N ASP A 310 12.44 11.23 -27.78
CA ASP A 310 11.62 11.13 -29.00
C ASP A 310 10.12 11.28 -28.68
N GLU A 311 9.28 11.22 -29.73
CA GLU A 311 7.82 11.29 -29.62
C GLU A 311 7.23 10.15 -28.78
N GLN A 312 7.95 9.02 -28.66
CA GLN A 312 7.57 7.85 -27.86
C GLN A 312 8.08 7.93 -26.42
N GLY A 313 8.77 9.01 -26.04
CA GLY A 313 9.32 9.21 -24.69
C GLY A 313 10.57 8.37 -24.40
N GLN A 314 11.22 7.81 -25.42
CA GLN A 314 12.51 7.13 -25.29
C GLN A 314 13.65 8.14 -25.32
N ILE A 315 14.72 7.80 -24.61
CA ILE A 315 15.91 8.64 -24.54
C ILE A 315 16.69 8.44 -25.84
N VAL A 316 16.84 9.52 -26.61
CA VAL A 316 17.62 9.52 -27.86
C VAL A 316 18.99 10.17 -27.69
N GLU A 317 19.12 11.10 -26.75
CA GLU A 317 20.37 11.82 -26.50
C GLU A 317 20.45 12.21 -25.02
N ILE A 318 21.65 12.14 -24.46
CA ILE A 318 21.98 12.65 -23.13
C ILE A 318 23.13 13.64 -23.32
N GLU A 319 22.93 14.88 -22.89
CA GLU A 319 23.97 15.89 -23.00
C GLU A 319 25.14 15.57 -22.04
N GLU A 320 26.38 15.88 -22.44
CA GLU A 320 27.54 15.59 -21.61
C GLU A 320 27.71 16.56 -20.44
N THR A 321 27.18 17.78 -20.59
CA THR A 321 27.26 18.83 -19.57
C THR A 321 26.42 18.49 -18.36
N GLU A 322 27.03 18.54 -17.18
CA GLU A 322 26.31 18.41 -15.91
C GLU A 322 25.85 19.79 -15.42
N GLN A 323 24.61 19.87 -14.96
CA GLN A 323 24.02 21.03 -14.30
C GLN A 323 23.75 20.71 -12.83
N LEU A 324 24.19 21.60 -11.94
CA LEU A 324 23.84 21.52 -10.52
C LEU A 324 22.42 22.04 -10.32
N GLU A 325 21.62 21.26 -9.59
CA GLU A 325 20.34 21.69 -9.04
C GLU A 325 20.51 21.89 -7.52
N PRO A 326 20.59 23.16 -7.04
CA PRO A 326 20.91 23.42 -5.64
C PRO A 326 19.88 22.85 -4.67
N ALA A 327 20.33 22.05 -3.71
CA ALA A 327 19.47 21.46 -2.68
C ALA A 327 20.24 21.26 -1.37
N ASP A 328 19.57 21.54 -0.26
CA ASP A 328 20.08 21.27 1.09
C ASP A 328 20.01 19.76 1.39
N PHE A 329 19.00 19.08 0.84
CA PHE A 329 18.78 17.65 0.99
C PHE A 329 18.31 16.99 -0.32
N THR A 330 18.69 15.74 -0.53
CA THR A 330 18.24 14.93 -1.68
C THR A 330 17.54 13.65 -1.20
N ILE A 331 16.31 13.42 -1.66
CA ILE A 331 15.55 12.19 -1.37
C ILE A 331 15.38 11.37 -2.64
N ILE A 332 15.86 10.12 -2.61
CA ILE A 332 15.72 9.17 -3.71
C ILE A 332 14.42 8.37 -3.55
N ALA A 333 13.47 8.57 -4.44
CA ALA A 333 12.16 7.93 -4.47
C ALA A 333 11.92 7.19 -5.81
N ALA A 334 12.92 6.43 -6.26
CA ALA A 334 12.92 5.78 -7.57
C ALA A 334 12.03 4.52 -7.63
N SER A 335 12.20 3.59 -6.68
CA SER A 335 11.44 2.35 -6.60
C SER A 335 11.67 1.64 -5.26
N GLN A 336 10.93 0.57 -5.04
CA GLN A 336 11.02 -0.29 -3.86
C GLN A 336 11.07 -1.76 -4.30
N GLY A 337 11.72 -2.59 -3.49
CA GLY A 337 11.81 -4.03 -3.70
C GLY A 337 11.61 -4.81 -2.40
N PRO A 338 11.46 -6.13 -2.52
CA PRO A 338 11.39 -7.01 -1.36
C PRO A 338 12.76 -7.10 -0.69
N LYS A 339 12.76 -7.32 0.62
CA LYS A 339 13.99 -7.71 1.34
C LYS A 339 14.22 -9.19 1.13
N SER A 340 15.45 -9.59 0.84
CA SER A 340 15.79 -11.00 0.57
C SER A 340 15.98 -11.84 1.84
N LYS A 341 15.83 -11.24 3.02
CA LYS A 341 16.14 -11.89 4.31
C LYS A 341 15.41 -13.22 4.49
N LEU A 342 14.08 -13.23 4.29
CA LEU A 342 13.29 -14.45 4.43
C LEU A 342 13.74 -15.56 3.46
N ILE A 343 14.01 -15.23 2.21
CA ILE A 343 14.53 -16.18 1.20
C ILE A 343 15.88 -16.76 1.64
N HIS A 344 16.79 -15.93 2.16
CA HIS A 344 18.12 -16.39 2.57
C HIS A 344 18.11 -17.21 3.87
N THR A 345 17.15 -16.96 4.77
CA THR A 345 17.08 -17.65 6.06
C THR A 345 16.14 -18.83 6.08
N THR A 346 15.42 -19.10 4.99
CA THR A 346 14.45 -20.19 4.93
C THR A 346 14.79 -21.16 3.80
N PRO A 347 15.37 -22.34 4.10
CA PRO A 347 15.74 -23.32 3.08
C PRO A 347 14.56 -23.70 2.19
N GLY A 348 14.82 -23.69 0.87
CA GLY A 348 13.81 -24.02 -0.13
C GLY A 348 12.86 -22.87 -0.49
N LEU A 349 12.85 -21.74 0.23
CA LEU A 349 12.02 -20.59 -0.12
C LEU A 349 12.60 -19.86 -1.34
N GLU A 350 11.83 -19.77 -2.42
CA GLU A 350 12.32 -19.19 -3.68
C GLU A 350 11.77 -17.77 -3.95
N GLY A 351 12.61 -16.94 -4.56
CA GLY A 351 12.19 -15.68 -5.19
C GLY A 351 12.46 -15.69 -6.69
N ASN A 352 11.74 -14.85 -7.43
CA ASN A 352 12.01 -14.63 -8.85
C ASN A 352 13.24 -13.72 -9.08
N ALA A 353 13.59 -13.44 -10.34
CA ALA A 353 14.74 -12.59 -10.69
C ALA A 353 14.68 -11.16 -10.13
N ARG A 354 13.48 -10.67 -9.73
CA ARG A 354 13.28 -9.36 -9.08
C ARG A 354 13.35 -9.45 -7.55
N GLY A 355 13.55 -10.65 -7.00
CA GLY A 355 13.55 -10.96 -5.58
C GLY A 355 12.15 -11.12 -4.97
N LEU A 356 11.09 -11.03 -5.77
CA LEU A 356 9.71 -11.22 -5.28
C LEU A 356 9.48 -12.69 -4.94
N LEU A 357 8.74 -12.94 -3.88
CA LEU A 357 8.43 -14.29 -3.40
C LEU A 357 7.66 -15.06 -4.48
N LYS A 358 8.15 -16.24 -4.83
CA LYS A 358 7.53 -17.12 -5.81
C LYS A 358 6.38 -17.90 -5.15
N VAL A 359 5.21 -17.85 -5.76
CA VAL A 359 4.04 -18.63 -5.35
C VAL A 359 3.34 -19.25 -6.56
N ASP A 360 2.58 -20.32 -6.33
CA ASP A 360 1.64 -20.89 -7.29
C ASP A 360 0.35 -20.05 -7.42
N GLU A 361 -0.59 -20.49 -8.25
CA GLU A 361 -1.89 -19.83 -8.44
C GLU A 361 -2.75 -19.75 -7.16
N ASN A 362 -2.46 -20.59 -6.17
CA ASN A 362 -3.14 -20.67 -4.87
C ASN A 362 -2.32 -19.98 -3.77
N SER A 363 -1.34 -19.14 -4.11
CA SER A 363 -0.52 -18.41 -3.14
C SER A 363 0.39 -19.28 -2.26
N ARG A 364 0.63 -20.55 -2.63
CA ARG A 364 1.55 -21.46 -1.94
C ARG A 364 2.98 -21.21 -2.39
N THR A 365 3.92 -21.17 -1.46
CA THR A 365 5.34 -21.09 -1.80
C THR A 365 5.92 -22.48 -2.08
N THR A 366 7.22 -22.54 -2.35
CA THR A 366 7.98 -23.78 -2.48
C THR A 366 8.19 -24.52 -1.16
N VAL A 367 7.90 -23.90 -0.01
CA VAL A 367 7.99 -24.51 1.32
C VAL A 367 6.60 -24.89 1.80
N GLU A 368 6.43 -26.15 2.20
CA GLU A 368 5.15 -26.67 2.68
C GLU A 368 4.66 -25.88 3.91
N GLY A 369 3.37 -25.52 3.93
CA GLY A 369 2.77 -24.74 5.00
C GLY A 369 3.12 -23.24 4.96
N VAL A 370 3.89 -22.78 3.98
CA VAL A 370 4.26 -21.38 3.81
C VAL A 370 3.60 -20.79 2.56
N PHE A 371 2.93 -19.64 2.75
CA PHE A 371 2.13 -18.95 1.75
C PHE A 371 2.63 -17.51 1.58
N GLY A 372 2.30 -16.87 0.44
CA GLY A 372 2.68 -15.49 0.16
C GLY A 372 1.50 -14.64 -0.31
N ALA A 373 1.40 -13.39 0.14
CA ALA A 373 0.37 -12.46 -0.34
C ALA A 373 0.83 -11.00 -0.37
N GLY A 374 0.19 -10.20 -1.24
CA GLY A 374 0.43 -8.77 -1.39
C GLY A 374 1.73 -8.44 -2.12
N ASP A 375 2.29 -7.26 -1.85
CA ASP A 375 3.36 -6.71 -2.69
C ASP A 375 4.65 -7.53 -2.71
N VAL A 376 4.92 -8.33 -1.66
CA VAL A 376 6.10 -9.21 -1.62
C VAL A 376 6.08 -10.26 -2.72
N VAL A 377 4.89 -10.62 -3.22
CA VAL A 377 4.68 -11.59 -4.31
C VAL A 377 4.59 -10.88 -5.65
N TYR A 378 3.76 -9.84 -5.74
CA TYR A 378 3.37 -9.28 -7.04
C TYR A 378 4.03 -7.94 -7.40
N GLY A 379 4.85 -7.39 -6.51
CA GLY A 379 5.35 -6.02 -6.63
C GLY A 379 4.34 -5.00 -6.12
N GLY A 380 4.71 -3.71 -6.12
CA GLY A 380 3.91 -2.65 -5.52
C GLY A 380 2.56 -2.50 -6.24
N LYS A 381 1.48 -2.88 -5.55
CA LYS A 381 0.10 -2.77 -6.00
C LYS A 381 -0.70 -1.78 -5.14
N THR A 382 -1.96 -1.57 -5.50
CA THR A 382 -2.89 -0.78 -4.67
C THR A 382 -3.34 -1.55 -3.42
N VAL A 383 -3.81 -0.83 -2.40
CA VAL A 383 -4.29 -1.42 -1.14
C VAL A 383 -5.38 -2.47 -1.41
N VAL A 384 -6.35 -2.17 -2.27
CA VAL A 384 -7.47 -3.07 -2.59
C VAL A 384 -7.02 -4.35 -3.30
N GLU A 385 -5.98 -4.28 -4.14
CA GLU A 385 -5.40 -5.48 -4.76
C GLU A 385 -4.69 -6.36 -3.74
N ALA A 386 -3.98 -5.75 -2.78
CA ALA A 386 -3.36 -6.49 -1.69
C ALA A 386 -4.39 -7.21 -0.80
N VAL A 387 -5.59 -6.61 -0.59
CA VAL A 387 -6.71 -7.29 0.08
C VAL A 387 -7.26 -8.43 -0.77
N ALA A 388 -7.45 -8.21 -2.08
CA ALA A 388 -7.93 -9.25 -2.99
C ALA A 388 -6.97 -10.46 -3.04
N ASP A 389 -5.67 -10.22 -3.02
CA ASP A 389 -4.65 -11.26 -2.98
C ASP A 389 -4.62 -11.98 -1.62
N ALA A 390 -4.82 -11.24 -0.50
CA ALA A 390 -4.93 -11.85 0.82
C ALA A 390 -6.10 -12.86 0.92
N LYS A 391 -7.25 -12.56 0.30
CA LYS A 391 -8.39 -13.50 0.28
C LYS A 391 -8.04 -14.85 -0.35
N LYS A 392 -7.25 -14.84 -1.44
CA LYS A 392 -6.79 -16.07 -2.10
C LYS A 392 -5.88 -16.87 -1.18
N ALA A 393 -4.92 -16.21 -0.55
CA ALA A 393 -4.01 -16.86 0.38
C ALA A 393 -4.73 -17.43 1.62
N VAL A 394 -5.71 -16.71 2.18
CA VAL A 394 -6.53 -17.20 3.30
C VAL A 394 -7.30 -18.46 2.91
N GLN A 395 -7.88 -18.49 1.71
CA GLN A 395 -8.60 -19.68 1.23
C GLN A 395 -7.66 -20.88 1.15
N ALA A 396 -6.47 -20.70 0.58
CA ALA A 396 -5.50 -21.77 0.44
C ALA A 396 -4.93 -22.24 1.80
N ILE A 397 -4.75 -21.33 2.76
CA ILE A 397 -4.34 -21.65 4.14
C ILE A 397 -5.43 -22.48 4.83
N ASP A 398 -6.69 -22.04 4.79
CA ASP A 398 -7.80 -22.75 5.43
C ASP A 398 -7.99 -24.16 4.86
N GLU A 399 -7.90 -24.32 3.53
CA GLU A 399 -7.93 -25.63 2.88
C GLU A 399 -6.76 -26.52 3.32
N TYR A 400 -5.54 -25.98 3.36
CA TYR A 400 -4.37 -26.71 3.82
C TYR A 400 -4.50 -27.15 5.29
N LEU A 401 -4.97 -26.27 6.18
CA LEU A 401 -5.14 -26.58 7.59
C LEU A 401 -6.22 -27.64 7.84
N LYS A 402 -7.24 -27.72 6.99
CA LYS A 402 -8.26 -28.79 7.05
C LYS A 402 -7.70 -30.17 6.67
N THR A 403 -6.65 -30.22 5.87
CA THR A 403 -5.97 -31.49 5.52
C THR A 403 -4.98 -31.99 6.58
N LYS A 404 -4.62 -31.14 7.55
CA LYS A 404 -3.77 -31.55 8.67
C LYS A 404 -4.65 -31.98 9.83
N GLU A 405 -4.69 -33.27 10.13
CA GLU A 405 -5.31 -33.80 11.36
C GLU A 405 -4.60 -33.27 12.61
#